data_AF-A0AAD6CEH1-F1
#
_entry.id   AF-A0AAD6CEH1-F1
#
_cell.length_a   1.000
_cell.length_b   1.000
_cell.length_c   1.000
_cell.angle_alpha   90.00
_cell.angle_beta   90.00
_cell.angle_gamma   90.00
#
_symmetry.space_group_name_H-M   'P 1'
#
loop_
_entity.id
_entity.type
_entity.pdbx_description
1 polymer ?
#
loop_
_entity_poly.entity_id
_entity_poly.type
_entity_poly.pdbx_seq_one_letter_code
_entity_poly.pdbx_strand_id
1 'polypeptide(L)'
;MKSTSPHWLSLCVAALAGLSIANPVQQKPLAGEDVMVKQDKVPGHNDAIYDTVPKEDQILNIEFLEIAPTPIIADRVFFVYLRGYLPHSKKKELELLDEGLVNATLSVSGSAVYSDGSHDDEESVIGPLKTTSFNDIAHLTIRDARGIQVDYMPSSDRSDILLDFQIPTMFLKSDGRL
;
A
#
# COMPACT_ATOMS: atom_id res chain seq x y z
N MET A 1 2.97 -26.82 25.35
CA MET A 1 3.76 -25.71 24.79
C MET A 1 2.91 -25.06 23.71
N LYS A 2 2.45 -23.82 23.92
CA LYS A 2 1.56 -23.11 23.00
C LYS A 2 2.39 -22.51 21.88
N SER A 3 2.02 -22.81 20.64
CA SER A 3 2.63 -22.28 19.42
C SER A 3 2.16 -20.85 19.21
N THR A 4 3.06 -19.87 19.26
CA THR A 4 2.80 -18.48 18.88
C THR A 4 2.96 -18.36 17.37
N SER A 5 1.85 -18.27 16.66
CA SER A 5 1.84 -17.94 15.22
C SER A 5 2.16 -16.45 15.06
N PRO A 6 3.14 -16.05 14.23
CA PRO A 6 3.36 -14.65 13.91
C PRO A 6 2.23 -14.18 12.99
N HIS A 7 1.43 -13.22 13.44
CA HIS A 7 0.43 -12.57 12.58
C HIS A 7 1.15 -11.65 11.59
N TRP A 8 1.05 -11.96 10.30
CA TRP A 8 1.64 -11.18 9.21
C TRP A 8 0.64 -10.14 8.71
N LEU A 9 1.03 -8.87 8.70
CA LEU A 9 0.34 -7.81 7.97
C LEU A 9 0.98 -7.71 6.59
N SER A 10 0.29 -8.23 5.58
CA SER A 10 0.66 -8.06 4.16
C SER A 10 -0.20 -6.95 3.58
N LEU A 11 0.36 -5.75 3.43
CA LEU A 11 -0.29 -4.64 2.73
C LEU A 11 0.18 -4.67 1.27
N CYS A 12 -0.38 -5.57 0.46
CA CYS A 12 -0.10 -5.63 -0.96
C CYS A 12 -0.93 -4.56 -1.68
N VAL A 13 -0.31 -3.44 -2.05
CA VAL A 13 -0.87 -2.50 -3.04
C VAL A 13 -0.16 -2.79 -4.35
N ALA A 14 -0.82 -3.54 -5.23
CA ALA A 14 -0.29 -3.84 -6.56
C ALA A 14 -0.55 -2.67 -7.55
N ALA A 15 0.53 -2.27 -8.23
CA ALA A 15 0.67 -1.54 -9.48
C ALA A 15 -0.28 -0.34 -9.78
N LEU A 16 0.26 0.88 -9.66
CA LEU A 16 -0.30 2.05 -10.33
C LEU A 16 0.10 2.01 -11.81
N ALA A 17 -0.86 1.78 -12.71
CA ALA A 17 -0.65 1.90 -14.15
C ALA A 17 -0.42 3.37 -14.53
N GLY A 18 0.84 3.79 -14.58
CA GLY A 18 1.27 5.07 -15.13
C GLY A 18 1.19 5.06 -16.65
N LEU A 19 0.00 5.24 -17.23
CA LEU A 19 -0.13 5.54 -18.66
C LEU A 19 0.05 7.04 -18.89
N SER A 20 1.16 7.43 -19.51
CA SER A 20 1.24 8.70 -20.24
C SER A 20 1.55 8.46 -21.73
N ILE A 21 0.46 8.53 -22.50
CA ILE A 21 0.33 8.91 -23.93
C ILE A 21 0.94 7.97 -24.98
N ALA A 22 0.11 7.05 -25.48
CA ALA A 22 0.00 6.77 -26.92
C ALA A 22 -1.42 6.22 -27.25
N ASN A 23 -1.95 6.61 -28.41
CA ASN A 23 -3.34 6.43 -28.91
C ASN A 23 -4.07 5.10 -28.57
N PRO A 24 -5.41 5.11 -28.42
CA PRO A 24 -6.18 3.91 -28.07
C PRO A 24 -6.31 3.00 -29.29
N VAL A 25 -5.40 2.05 -29.46
CA VAL A 25 -5.68 0.88 -30.29
C VAL A 25 -6.27 -0.17 -29.37
N GLN A 26 -7.55 -0.44 -29.56
CA GLN A 26 -8.31 -1.48 -28.88
C GLN A 26 -7.49 -2.78 -28.80
N GLN A 27 -7.03 -3.12 -27.60
CA GLN A 27 -6.46 -4.44 -27.36
C GLN A 27 -7.61 -5.46 -27.41
N LYS A 28 -7.49 -6.37 -28.37
CA LYS A 28 -8.39 -7.50 -28.57
C LYS A 28 -8.18 -8.47 -27.40
N PRO A 29 -9.23 -8.86 -26.64
CA PRO A 29 -9.07 -9.79 -25.55
C PRO A 29 -8.65 -11.16 -26.10
N LEU A 30 -7.49 -11.65 -25.69
CA LEU A 30 -7.11 -13.04 -25.87
C LEU A 30 -7.89 -13.85 -24.84
N ALA A 31 -8.85 -14.63 -25.34
CA ALA A 31 -9.66 -15.54 -24.54
C ALA A 31 -8.76 -16.62 -23.89
N GLY A 32 -8.39 -16.40 -22.63
CA GLY A 32 -8.23 -17.44 -21.64
C GLY A 32 -9.42 -17.35 -20.69
N GLU A 33 -9.95 -18.47 -20.24
CA GLU A 33 -11.00 -18.51 -19.21
C GLU A 33 -10.47 -17.88 -17.92
N ASP A 34 -10.64 -16.58 -17.80
CA ASP A 34 -10.34 -15.83 -16.59
C ASP A 34 -11.55 -16.00 -15.68
N VAL A 35 -11.38 -16.77 -14.61
CA VAL A 35 -12.30 -16.68 -13.48
C VAL A 35 -12.14 -15.25 -12.98
N MET A 36 -12.99 -14.34 -13.48
CA MET A 36 -13.02 -12.94 -13.09
C MET A 36 -13.37 -12.87 -11.60
N VAL A 37 -12.36 -13.06 -10.74
CA VAL A 37 -12.45 -12.67 -9.35
C VAL A 37 -12.64 -11.17 -9.40
N LYS A 38 -13.84 -10.73 -9.06
CA LYS A 38 -14.19 -9.31 -8.99
C LYS A 38 -13.29 -8.69 -7.92
N GLN A 39 -12.19 -8.09 -8.34
CA GLN A 39 -11.25 -7.44 -7.42
C GLN A 39 -11.94 -6.20 -6.85
N ASP A 40 -12.06 -6.17 -5.52
CA ASP A 40 -12.68 -5.05 -4.83
C ASP A 40 -11.72 -3.87 -4.84
N LYS A 41 -12.21 -2.71 -5.28
CA LYS A 41 -11.45 -1.46 -5.26
C LYS A 41 -11.30 -0.94 -3.82
N VAL A 42 -10.12 -0.45 -3.48
CA VAL A 42 -9.91 0.28 -2.23
C VAL A 42 -10.63 1.65 -2.30
N PRO A 43 -11.43 2.03 -1.28
CA PRO A 43 -12.14 3.31 -1.30
C PRO A 43 -11.21 4.52 -1.46
N GLY A 44 -11.66 5.56 -2.17
CA GLY A 44 -10.97 6.86 -2.27
C GLY A 44 -10.47 7.22 -3.67
N HIS A 45 -9.51 8.14 -3.75
CA HIS A 45 -8.92 8.67 -4.98
C HIS A 45 -7.60 7.94 -5.30
N ASN A 46 -7.73 6.71 -5.76
CA ASN A 46 -6.63 5.84 -6.11
C ASN A 46 -7.12 4.78 -7.12
N ASP A 47 -6.20 4.02 -7.68
CA ASP A 47 -6.49 2.87 -8.56
C ASP A 47 -6.15 1.52 -7.88
N ALA A 48 -5.98 1.53 -6.54
CA ALA A 48 -5.63 0.34 -5.78
C ALA A 48 -6.82 -0.61 -5.61
N ILE A 49 -6.49 -1.89 -5.58
CA ILE A 49 -7.40 -3.01 -5.35
C ILE A 49 -6.93 -3.79 -4.11
N TYR A 50 -7.87 -4.48 -3.46
CA TYR A 50 -7.50 -5.52 -2.51
C TYR A 50 -6.90 -6.70 -3.28
N ASP A 51 -5.69 -7.09 -2.90
CA ASP A 51 -4.95 -8.16 -3.56
C ASP A 51 -5.08 -9.50 -2.78
N THR A 52 -3.99 -10.06 -2.27
CA THR A 52 -3.90 -11.43 -1.74
C THR A 52 -4.86 -11.69 -0.56
N VAL A 53 -5.16 -10.65 0.22
CA VAL A 53 -6.06 -10.72 1.38
C VAL A 53 -7.38 -10.03 1.03
N PRO A 54 -8.51 -10.78 0.98
CA PRO A 54 -9.83 -10.21 0.71
C PRO A 54 -10.20 -9.10 1.70
N LYS A 55 -11.03 -8.16 1.26
CA LYS A 55 -11.44 -6.98 2.03
C LYS A 55 -12.00 -7.34 3.42
N GLU A 56 -12.83 -8.36 3.50
CA GLU A 56 -13.45 -8.85 4.73
C GLU A 56 -12.46 -9.45 5.73
N ASP A 57 -11.33 -9.94 5.23
CA ASP A 57 -10.29 -10.58 6.03
C ASP A 57 -9.23 -9.60 6.50
N GLN A 58 -9.15 -8.41 5.87
CA GLN A 58 -8.26 -7.32 6.27
C GLN A 58 -8.45 -6.97 7.76
N ILE A 59 -7.31 -6.81 8.45
CA ILE A 59 -7.28 -6.40 9.86
C ILE A 59 -7.70 -4.93 9.99
N LEU A 60 -7.26 -4.11 9.04
CA LEU A 60 -7.57 -2.68 8.98
C LEU A 60 -8.78 -2.46 8.06
N ASN A 61 -9.82 -1.81 8.57
CA ASN A 61 -10.91 -1.34 7.72
C ASN A 61 -10.52 0.01 7.11
N ILE A 62 -10.30 0.03 5.80
CA ILE A 62 -9.90 1.23 5.05
C ILE A 62 -11.15 2.04 4.71
N GLU A 63 -11.23 3.25 5.27
CA GLU A 63 -12.30 4.20 4.97
C GLU A 63 -11.98 5.01 3.70
N PHE A 64 -10.70 5.34 3.49
CA PHE A 64 -10.27 6.17 2.38
C PHE A 64 -8.77 6.03 2.12
N LEU A 65 -8.39 5.93 0.84
CA LEU A 65 -7.01 5.97 0.37
C LEU A 65 -6.89 7.01 -0.75
N GLU A 66 -5.86 7.84 -0.67
CA GLU A 66 -5.48 8.80 -1.70
C GLU A 66 -4.00 8.65 -2.04
N ILE A 67 -3.72 8.66 -3.34
CA ILE A 67 -2.37 8.66 -3.89
C ILE A 67 -2.25 9.89 -4.79
N ALA A 68 -1.30 10.78 -4.49
CA ALA A 68 -1.14 12.04 -5.20
C ALA A 68 0.33 12.38 -5.45
N PRO A 69 0.73 12.80 -6.66
CA PRO A 69 -0.11 12.86 -7.87
C PRO A 69 -0.42 11.45 -8.41
N THR A 70 -1.54 11.35 -9.12
CA THR A 70 -1.85 10.20 -9.97
C THR A 70 -1.87 10.69 -11.43
N PRO A 71 -1.03 10.15 -12.34
CA PRO A 71 -0.04 9.10 -12.08
C PRO A 71 1.15 9.59 -11.24
N ILE A 72 1.83 8.67 -10.55
CA ILE A 72 3.09 8.96 -9.86
C ILE A 72 4.15 9.34 -10.91
N ILE A 73 4.90 10.39 -10.64
CA ILE A 73 5.92 10.92 -11.53
C ILE A 73 7.29 10.69 -10.89
N ALA A 74 8.22 10.09 -11.63
CA ALA A 74 9.60 9.90 -11.19
C ALA A 74 10.27 11.22 -10.80
N ASP A 75 11.21 11.16 -9.87
CA ASP A 75 11.91 12.31 -9.28
C ASP A 75 11.00 13.38 -8.66
N ARG A 76 9.72 13.07 -8.43
CA ARG A 76 8.81 13.90 -7.66
C ARG A 76 8.34 13.15 -6.43
N VAL A 77 8.17 13.91 -5.35
CA VAL A 77 7.53 13.39 -4.15
C VAL A 77 6.07 13.09 -4.49
N PHE A 78 5.62 11.90 -4.17
CA PHE A 78 4.22 11.53 -4.10
C PHE A 78 3.85 11.25 -2.65
N PHE A 79 2.55 11.35 -2.39
CA PHE A 79 1.94 11.19 -1.09
C PHE A 79 0.95 10.05 -1.16
N VAL A 80 0.99 9.18 -0.15
CA VAL A 80 -0.04 8.21 0.14
C VAL A 80 -0.69 8.63 1.45
N TYR A 81 -1.99 8.79 1.42
CA TYR A 81 -2.81 9.07 2.58
C TYR A 81 -3.83 7.96 2.76
N LEU A 82 -3.67 7.17 3.83
CA LEU A 82 -4.58 6.09 4.19
C LEU A 82 -5.28 6.42 5.50
N ARG A 83 -6.60 6.39 5.48
CA ARG A 83 -7.45 6.52 6.67
C ARG A 83 -8.19 5.22 6.91
N GLY A 84 -8.14 4.75 8.15
CA GLY A 84 -8.85 3.54 8.54
C GLY A 84 -8.93 3.36 10.04
N TYR A 85 -9.48 2.24 10.45
CA TYR A 85 -9.57 1.85 11.85
C TYR A 85 -9.49 0.34 12.01
N LEU A 86 -9.08 -0.10 13.19
CA LEU A 86 -9.16 -1.50 13.57
C LEU A 86 -10.58 -1.81 14.06
N PRO A 87 -11.35 -2.72 13.42
CA PRO A 87 -12.65 -3.12 13.91
C PRO A 87 -12.54 -3.78 15.28
N HIS A 88 -13.53 -3.59 16.16
CA HIS A 88 -13.52 -4.17 17.50
C HIS A 88 -13.42 -5.72 17.48
N SER A 89 -14.05 -6.37 16.49
CA SER A 89 -13.93 -7.82 16.28
C SER A 89 -12.48 -8.25 16.03
N LYS A 90 -11.77 -7.56 15.13
CA LYS A 90 -10.36 -7.84 14.79
C LYS A 90 -9.43 -7.57 15.98
N LYS A 91 -9.69 -6.53 16.77
CA LYS A 91 -8.93 -6.28 18.02
C LYS A 91 -9.03 -7.45 18.99
N LYS A 92 -10.24 -7.97 19.17
CA LYS A 92 -10.48 -9.11 20.08
C LYS A 92 -9.83 -10.39 19.56
N GLU A 93 -9.92 -10.63 18.25
CA GLU A 93 -9.28 -11.78 17.59
C GLU A 93 -7.75 -11.76 17.75
N LEU A 94 -7.15 -10.57 17.62
CA LEU A 94 -5.71 -10.36 17.71
C LEU A 94 -5.20 -10.14 19.14
N GLU A 95 -6.09 -10.22 20.14
CA GLU A 95 -5.79 -9.93 21.55
C GLU A 95 -5.02 -8.60 21.73
N LEU A 96 -5.33 -7.59 20.91
CA LEU A 96 -4.61 -6.31 20.93
C LEU A 96 -4.89 -5.59 22.26
N LEU A 97 -3.82 -5.31 23.00
CA LEU A 97 -3.85 -4.45 24.17
C LEU A 97 -4.16 -3.00 23.77
N ASP A 98 -4.44 -2.15 24.76
CA ASP A 98 -4.61 -0.71 24.56
C ASP A 98 -3.37 -0.05 23.91
N GLU A 99 -2.22 -0.71 23.98
CA GLU A 99 -0.96 -0.32 23.36
C GLU A 99 -1.01 -0.29 21.82
N GLY A 100 -1.98 -0.95 21.18
CA GLY A 100 -2.13 -0.92 19.72
C GLY A 100 -1.17 -1.84 18.98
N LEU A 101 -0.78 -1.45 17.77
CA LEU A 101 0.04 -2.26 16.86
C LEU A 101 1.55 -2.06 17.09
N VAL A 102 2.01 -2.04 18.35
CA VAL A 102 3.43 -1.72 18.70
C VAL A 102 4.42 -2.72 18.10
N ASN A 103 4.04 -3.99 18.05
CA ASN A 103 4.88 -5.09 17.55
C ASN A 103 4.58 -5.44 16.08
N ALA A 104 3.74 -4.67 15.41
CA ALA A 104 3.41 -4.92 14.02
C ALA A 104 4.59 -4.56 13.11
N THR A 105 4.70 -5.30 12.01
CA THR A 105 5.63 -5.01 10.92
C THR A 105 4.88 -4.51 9.71
N LEU A 106 5.46 -3.57 9.00
CA LEU A 106 5.05 -3.13 7.68
C LEU A 106 5.96 -3.81 6.64
N SER A 107 5.34 -4.55 5.72
CA SER A 107 5.99 -5.01 4.49
C SER A 107 5.46 -4.18 3.33
N VAL A 108 6.36 -3.60 2.54
CA VAL A 108 6.03 -2.91 1.29
C VAL A 108 6.77 -3.63 0.18
N SER A 109 6.03 -4.03 -0.86
CA SER A 109 6.59 -4.60 -2.06
C SER A 109 6.24 -3.78 -3.29
N GLY A 110 7.07 -3.86 -4.32
CA GLY A 110 6.87 -3.12 -5.55
C GLY A 110 7.65 -3.70 -6.72
N SER A 111 7.12 -3.48 -7.91
CA SER A 111 7.76 -3.75 -9.19
C SER A 111 7.34 -2.67 -10.19
N ALA A 112 8.15 -2.48 -11.23
CA ALA A 112 7.83 -1.61 -12.36
C ALA A 112 7.41 -2.44 -13.58
N VAL A 113 6.42 -1.95 -14.33
CA VAL A 113 6.05 -2.48 -15.65
C VAL A 113 6.36 -1.42 -16.68
N TYR A 114 7.19 -1.76 -17.67
CA TYR A 114 7.68 -0.85 -18.69
C TYR A 114 6.76 -0.80 -19.91
N SER A 115 7.00 0.19 -20.76
CA SER A 115 6.18 0.45 -21.95
C SER A 115 6.19 -0.70 -22.96
N ASP A 116 7.26 -1.49 -22.96
CA ASP A 116 7.44 -2.69 -23.80
C ASP A 116 6.80 -3.96 -23.21
N GLY A 117 6.16 -3.85 -22.03
CA GLY A 117 5.55 -4.96 -21.31
C GLY A 117 6.53 -5.79 -20.49
N SER A 118 7.82 -5.45 -20.47
CA SER A 118 8.76 -6.03 -19.52
C SER A 118 8.44 -5.55 -18.10
N HIS A 119 8.86 -6.33 -17.10
CA HIS A 119 8.65 -6.00 -15.69
C HIS A 119 9.90 -6.30 -14.88
N ASP A 120 10.07 -5.55 -13.80
CA ASP A 120 11.06 -5.88 -12.77
C ASP A 120 10.55 -7.00 -11.87
N ASP A 121 11.49 -7.73 -11.28
CA ASP A 121 11.19 -8.62 -10.17
C ASP A 121 10.60 -7.81 -9.01
N GLU A 122 9.66 -8.39 -8.28
CA GLU A 122 9.09 -7.75 -7.10
C GLU A 122 10.12 -7.71 -5.97
N GLU A 123 10.45 -6.49 -5.52
CA GLU A 123 11.30 -6.29 -4.35
C GLU A 123 10.44 -5.95 -3.13
N SER A 124 10.86 -6.41 -1.95
CA SER A 124 10.15 -6.19 -0.68
C SER A 124 11.05 -5.60 0.39
N VAL A 125 10.56 -4.62 1.11
CA VAL A 125 11.19 -4.05 2.31
C VAL A 125 10.29 -4.28 3.51
N ILE A 126 10.87 -4.78 4.59
CA ILE A 126 10.15 -5.06 5.84
C ILE A 126 10.75 -4.21 6.96
N GLY A 127 9.90 -3.57 7.73
CA GLY A 127 10.27 -2.80 8.91
C GLY A 127 9.17 -2.77 9.96
N PRO A 128 9.39 -2.12 11.11
CA PRO A 128 8.33 -1.91 12.09
C PRO A 128 7.23 -0.98 11.54
N LEU A 129 5.97 -1.28 11.83
CA LEU A 129 4.84 -0.37 11.57
C LEU A 129 4.84 0.73 12.63
N LYS A 130 5.68 1.75 12.41
CA LYS A 130 5.79 2.90 13.30
C LYS A 130 6.13 4.15 12.52
N THR A 131 5.81 5.32 13.08
CA THR A 131 6.28 6.59 12.55
C THR A 131 7.80 6.60 12.43
N THR A 132 8.29 6.75 11.20
CA THR A 132 9.69 6.56 10.84
C THR A 132 10.08 7.52 9.74
N SER A 133 11.19 8.23 9.95
CA SER A 133 11.93 8.90 8.88
C SER A 133 12.98 7.90 8.38
N PHE A 134 12.83 7.40 7.15
CA PHE A 134 13.81 6.44 6.62
C PHE A 134 15.09 7.16 6.19
N ASN A 135 14.92 8.33 5.57
CA ASN A 135 15.95 9.25 5.10
C ASN A 135 15.28 10.57 4.70
N ASP A 136 15.99 11.43 3.97
CA ASP A 136 15.50 12.71 3.45
C ASP A 136 14.47 12.58 2.31
N ILE A 137 14.25 11.38 1.77
CA ILE A 137 13.35 11.13 0.63
C ILE A 137 12.08 10.35 1.01
N ALA A 138 11.96 9.86 2.26
CA ALA A 138 10.81 9.06 2.69
C ALA A 138 10.46 9.22 4.18
N HIS A 139 9.19 9.52 4.46
CA HIS A 139 8.67 9.56 5.83
C HIS A 139 7.33 8.84 5.93
N LEU A 140 7.25 7.92 6.90
CA LEU A 140 6.00 7.29 7.33
C LEU A 140 5.54 7.98 8.62
N THR A 141 4.34 8.54 8.64
CA THR A 141 3.73 9.19 9.80
C THR A 141 2.40 8.54 10.13
N ILE A 142 2.18 8.25 11.41
CA ILE A 142 0.90 7.78 11.93
C ILE A 142 0.28 8.89 12.79
N ARG A 143 -1.00 9.16 12.59
CA ARG A 143 -1.79 10.11 13.39
C ARG A 143 -2.99 9.43 14.03
N ASP A 144 -3.27 9.80 15.27
CA ASP A 144 -4.45 9.34 15.98
C ASP A 144 -5.74 10.02 15.46
N ALA A 145 -6.89 9.66 16.03
CA ALA A 145 -8.20 10.20 15.64
C ALA A 145 -8.32 11.73 15.78
N ARG A 146 -7.45 12.35 16.59
CA ARG A 146 -7.38 13.80 16.81
C ARG A 146 -6.42 14.50 15.84
N GLY A 147 -5.76 13.73 14.97
CA GLY A 147 -4.75 14.21 14.04
C GLY A 147 -3.38 14.43 14.68
N ILE A 148 -3.16 13.96 15.92
CA ILE A 148 -1.88 14.08 16.61
C ILE A 148 -0.97 12.95 16.13
N GLN A 149 0.27 13.30 15.75
CA GLN A 149 1.28 12.31 15.40
C GLN A 149 1.61 11.43 16.60
N VAL A 150 1.64 10.12 16.36
CA VAL A 150 1.94 9.08 17.35
C VAL A 150 2.95 8.10 16.77
N ASP A 151 3.69 7.41 17.62
CA ASP A 151 4.70 6.45 17.15
C ASP A 151 4.08 5.20 16.55
N TYR A 152 2.95 4.73 17.09
CA TYR A 152 2.30 3.48 16.70
C TYR A 152 0.81 3.71 16.45
N MET A 153 0.21 2.87 15.62
CA MET A 153 -1.23 2.91 15.39
C MET A 153 -1.97 2.51 16.68
N PRO A 154 -2.79 3.41 17.26
CA PRO A 154 -3.56 3.09 18.45
C PRO A 154 -4.53 1.94 18.17
N SER A 155 -4.78 1.11 19.18
CA SER A 155 -5.81 0.07 19.06
C SER A 155 -7.19 0.70 18.92
N SER A 156 -7.44 1.88 19.48
CA SER A 156 -8.74 2.56 19.51
C SER A 156 -8.89 3.59 18.38
N ASP A 157 -10.14 3.71 17.92
CA ASP A 157 -10.59 4.71 16.96
C ASP A 157 -9.90 4.67 15.58
N ARG A 158 -10.13 5.75 14.84
CA ARG A 158 -9.57 5.99 13.51
C ARG A 158 -8.11 6.41 13.62
N SER A 159 -7.30 5.96 12.68
CA SER A 159 -5.94 6.46 12.47
C SER A 159 -5.75 6.87 11.02
N ASP A 160 -4.87 7.84 10.82
CA ASP A 160 -4.40 8.23 9.50
C ASP A 160 -2.92 7.80 9.37
N ILE A 161 -2.57 7.11 8.29
CA ILE A 161 -1.22 6.71 7.92
C ILE A 161 -0.84 7.53 6.68
N LEU A 162 0.27 8.25 6.78
CA LEU A 162 0.78 9.12 5.74
C LEU A 162 2.17 8.63 5.32
N LEU A 163 2.39 8.49 4.03
CA LEU A 163 3.70 8.26 3.44
C LEU A 163 3.97 9.37 2.45
N ASP A 164 5.09 10.07 2.59
CA ASP A 164 5.70 10.81 1.50
C ASP A 164 6.93 10.03 1.02
N PHE A 165 7.06 9.90 -0.29
CA PHE A 165 8.18 9.22 -0.91
C PHE A 165 8.51 9.83 -2.26
N GLN A 166 9.78 9.86 -2.62
CA GLN A 166 10.24 10.13 -3.97
C GLN A 166 10.79 8.85 -4.56
N ILE A 167 10.45 8.55 -5.82
CA ILE A 167 11.07 7.46 -6.58
C ILE A 167 12.15 8.08 -7.49
N PRO A 168 13.44 7.95 -7.16
CA PRO A 168 14.50 8.41 -8.04
C PRO A 168 14.47 7.69 -9.38
N THR A 169 14.63 8.42 -10.49
CA THR A 169 14.66 7.85 -11.85
C THR A 169 15.78 6.82 -12.03
N MET A 170 16.85 6.88 -11.23
CA MET A 170 17.90 5.85 -11.23
C MET A 170 17.43 4.44 -10.84
N PHE A 171 16.26 4.32 -10.19
CA PHE A 171 15.62 3.03 -9.88
C PHE A 171 14.65 2.57 -10.97
N LEU A 172 14.38 3.40 -11.98
CA LEU A 172 13.61 3.01 -13.16
C LEU A 172 14.60 2.60 -14.26
N LYS A 173 14.43 1.42 -14.87
CA LYS A 173 15.25 1.09 -16.05
C LYS A 173 15.03 2.16 -17.11
N SER A 174 16.13 2.69 -17.62
CA SER A 174 16.09 3.55 -18.80
C SER A 174 15.70 2.69 -20.00
N ASP A 175 14.53 2.95 -20.59
CA ASP A 175 14.21 2.47 -21.93
C ASP A 175 15.28 3.05 -22.86
N GLY A 176 16.27 2.23 -23.21
CA GLY A 176 17.38 2.62 -24.07
C GLY A 176 16.89 2.92 -25.49
N ARG A 177 16.34 4.12 -25.73
CA ARG A 177 16.10 4.69 -27.06
C ARG A 177 16.36 6.18 -27.03
N LEU A 178 17.58 6.54 -27.45
CA LEU A 178 17.89 7.82 -28.12
C LEU A 178 17.29 7.83 -29.52
#